data_AF-A0A1I0Y4U1-F1
#
_entry.id   AF-A0A1I0Y4U1-F1
#
_cell.length_a   1.000
_cell.length_b   1.000
_cell.length_c   1.000
_cell.angle_alpha   90.00
_cell.angle_beta   90.00
_cell.angle_gamma   90.00
#
_symmetry.space_group_name_H-M   'P 1'
#
loop_
_entity.id
_entity.type
_entity.pdbx_description
1 polymer ?
#
loop_
_entity_poly.entity_id
_entity_poly.type
_entity_poly.pdbx_seq_one_letter_code
_entity_poly.pdbx_strand_id
1 'polypeptide(L)' 'MFGLIRLVIFVLLAFTVGMFYERQQAAERCGDLGGRMAAGLCVGVGS' A
#
# COMPACT_ATOMS: atom_id res chain seq x y z
N MET A 1 -7.24 -32.23 -5.37
CA MET A 1 -6.21 -31.24 -5.78
C MET A 1 -6.24 -29.98 -4.88
N PHE A 2 -6.36 -30.15 -3.56
CA PHE A 2 -6.53 -29.04 -2.59
C PHE A 2 -5.28 -28.14 -2.41
N GLY A 3 -4.09 -28.61 -2.80
CA GLY A 3 -2.84 -27.86 -2.64
C GLY A 3 -2.72 -26.61 -3.52
N LEU A 4 -3.25 -26.65 -4.75
CA LEU A 4 -3.16 -25.52 -5.68
C LEU A 4 -4.02 -24.33 -5.23
N ILE A 5 -5.24 -24.60 -4.76
CA ILE A 5 -6.16 -23.58 -4.26
C ILE A 5 -5.55 -22.83 -3.06
N ARG A 6 -4.90 -23.58 -2.15
CA ARG A 6 -4.21 -22.99 -0.99
C ARG A 6 -3.08 -22.04 -1.41
N LEU A 7 -2.35 -22.37 -2.47
CA LEU A 7 -1.26 -21.55 -2.98
C LEU A 7 -1.79 -20.23 -3.57
N VAL A 8 -2.86 -20.29 -4.36
CA VAL A 8 -3.51 -19.11 -4.93
C VAL A 8 -4.03 -18.18 -3.82
N ILE A 9 -4.65 -18.74 -2.77
CA ILE A 9 -5.14 -17.96 -1.63
C ILE A 9 -3.99 -17.21 -0.93
N PHE A 10 -2.86 -17.87 -0.68
CA PHE A 10 -1.72 -17.21 -0.04
C PHE A 10 -1.10 -16.12 -0.92
N VAL A 11 -1.04 -16.33 -2.24
CA VAL A 11 -0.54 -15.32 -3.18
C VAL A 11 -1.46 -14.09 -3.19
N LEU A 12 -2.77 -14.29 -3.21
CA LEU A 12 -3.74 -13.19 -3.16
C LEU A 12 -3.65 -12.40 -1.83
N LEU A 13 -3.50 -13.11 -0.71
CA LEU A 13 -3.29 -12.47 0.59
C LEU A 13 -1.98 -11.66 0.62
N ALA A 14 -0.88 -12.23 0.16
CA ALA A 14 0.40 -11.51 0.09
C ALA A 14 0.32 -10.28 -0.83
N PHE A 15 -0.36 -10.41 -1.97
CA PHE A 15 -0.54 -9.30 -2.92
C PHE A 15 -1.39 -8.16 -2.33
N THR A 16 -2.50 -8.49 -1.68
CA THR A 16 -3.36 -7.48 -1.05
C THR A 16 -2.63 -6.76 0.09
N VAL A 17 -1.94 -7.49 0.96
CA VAL A 17 -1.11 -6.90 2.02
C VAL A 17 -0.02 -6.00 1.43
N GLY A 18 0.67 -6.44 0.37
CA GLY A 18 1.68 -5.63 -0.32
C GLY A 18 1.12 -4.32 -0.89
N MET A 19 -0.05 -4.38 -1.53
CA MET A 19 -0.75 -3.18 -2.03
C MET A 19 -1.12 -2.21 -0.91
N PHE A 20 -1.60 -2.69 0.23
CA PHE A 20 -1.89 -1.85 1.38
C PHE A 20 -0.61 -1.24 1.98
N TYR A 21 0.47 -2.02 2.05
CA TYR A 21 1.75 -1.57 2.56
C TYR A 21 2.36 -0.44 1.73
N GLU A 22 2.33 -0.57 0.40
CA GLU A 22 2.78 0.49 -0.52
C GLU A 22 1.97 1.79 -0.34
N ARG A 23 0.65 1.67 -0.17
CA ARG A 23 -0.23 2.84 0.06
C ARG A 23 0.07 3.51 1.39
N GLN A 24 0.31 2.74 2.44
CA GLN A 24 0.67 3.22 3.77
C GLN A 24 2.05 3.91 3.75
N GLN A 25 3.07 3.28 3.18
CA GLN A 25 4.40 3.90 3.05
C GLN A 25 4.37 5.21 2.27
N ALA A 26 3.59 5.27 1.19
CA ALA A 26 3.45 6.49 0.41
C ALA A 26 2.72 7.61 1.20
N ALA A 27 1.77 7.24 2.07
CA ALA A 27 1.09 8.17 2.97
C ALA A 27 2.03 8.69 4.07
N GLU A 28 2.78 7.79 4.71
CA GLU A 28 3.75 8.13 5.76
C GLU A 28 4.84 9.06 5.22
N ARG A 29 5.46 8.71 4.08
CA ARG A 29 6.47 9.59 3.43
C ARG A 29 5.91 10.97 3.10
N CYS A 30 4.63 11.06 2.72
CA CYS A 30 3.99 12.34 2.46
C CYS A 30 3.81 13.16 3.76
N GLY A 31 3.41 12.49 4.85
CA GLY A 31 3.27 13.11 6.17
C GLY A 31 4.60 13.58 6.75
N ASP A 32 5.66 12.77 6.61
CA ASP A 32 7.03 13.12 7.06
C ASP A 32 7.58 14.36 6.35
N LEU A 33 7.19 14.56 5.07
CA LEU A 33 7.54 15.75 4.30
C LEU A 33 6.65 16.96 4.62
N GLY A 34 5.75 16.86 5.61
CA GLY A 34 4.83 17.91 6.01
C GLY A 34 3.59 18.04 5.13
N GLY A 35 3.41 17.13 4.16
CA GLY A 35 2.27 17.09 3.26
C GLY A 35 1.10 16.26 3.79
N ARG A 36 0.00 16.28 3.03
CA ARG A 36 -1.16 15.41 3.24
C ARG A 36 -1.38 14.55 2.01
N MET A 37 -1.60 13.27 2.23
CA MET A 37 -1.97 12.36 1.15
C MET A 37 -3.45 12.57 0.80
N ALA A 38 -3.73 13.05 -0.42
CA ALA A 38 -5.09 13.26 -0.92
C ALA A 38 -5.25 12.57 -2.27
N ALA A 39 -6.28 11.71 -2.40
CA ALA A 39 -6.55 10.94 -3.62
C ALA A 39 -5.36 10.11 -4.15
N GLY A 40 -4.45 9.68 -3.27
CA GLY A 40 -3.23 8.93 -3.66
C GLY A 40 -2.08 9.80 -4.18
N LEU A 41 -2.23 11.12 -4.13
CA LEU A 41 -1.18 12.10 -4.42
C LEU A 41 -0.72 12.76 -3.12
N CYS A 42 0.55 13.09 -3.04
CA CYS A 42 1.08 13.87 -1.93
C CYS A 42 0.91 15.36 -2.22
N VAL A 43 0.15 16.08 -1.37
CA VAL A 43 -0.20 17.48 -1.57
C VAL A 43 0.29 18.31 -0.39
N GLY A 44 0.86 19.50 -0.64
CA GLY A 44 1.33 20.40 0.43
C GLY A 44 2.77 20.18 0.91
N VAL A 45 3.57 19.39 0.18
CA VAL A 45 5.03 19.32 0.38
C VAL A 45 5.69 20.48 -0.35
N GLY A 46 6.38 21.36 0.39
CA GLY A 46 7.21 22.43 -0.17
C GLY A 46 6.47 23.72 -0.52
N SER A 47 5.84 24.37 0.48
CA SER A 47 5.55 25.80 0.43
C SER A 47 6.74 26.62 0.92
#